data_AF-A0A5N8WHM1-F1
#
_entry.id   AF-A0A5N8WHM1-F1
#
_cell.length_a   1.000
_cell.length_b   1.000
_cell.length_c   1.000
_cell.angle_alpha   90.00
_cell.angle_beta   90.00
_cell.angle_gamma   90.00
#
_symmetry.space_group_name_H-M   'P 1'
#
loop_
_entity.id
_entity.type
_entity.pdbx_description
1 polymer ?
#
loop_
_entity_poly.entity_id
_entity_poly.type
_entity_poly.pdbx_seq_one_letter_code
_entity_poly.pdbx_strand_id
1 'polypeptide(L)' 'SPATRLRLAECLALISEPLVDEVMDENPGAWRALRTTEQALRAQQDDRTRANVLHQLINRLIEDYEP' A
#
# COMPACT_ATOMS: atom_id res chain seq x y z
N SER A 1 -4.23 -13.56 8.91
CA SER A 1 -3.80 -13.42 10.31
C SER A 1 -4.00 -11.98 10.82
N PRO A 2 -3.72 -11.62 12.09
CA PRO A 2 -3.82 -10.24 12.57
C PRO A 2 -2.96 -9.25 11.78
N ALA A 3 -1.70 -9.60 11.48
CA ALA A 3 -0.80 -8.77 10.69
C ALA A 3 -1.38 -8.51 9.28
N THR A 4 -1.88 -9.54 8.61
CA THR A 4 -2.51 -9.39 7.28
C THR A 4 -3.77 -8.55 7.31
N ARG A 5 -4.58 -8.63 8.39
CA ARG A 5 -5.76 -7.76 8.52
C ARG A 5 -5.38 -6.30 8.69
N LEU A 6 -4.29 -6.01 9.42
CA LEU A 6 -3.73 -4.68 9.50
C LEU A 6 -3.27 -4.19 8.12
N ARG A 7 -2.50 -5.03 7.39
CA ARG A 7 -2.06 -4.68 6.02
C ARG A 7 -3.22 -4.42 5.07
N LEU A 8 -4.28 -5.22 5.14
CA LEU A 8 -5.48 -5.00 4.36
C LEU A 8 -6.09 -3.63 4.68
N ALA A 9 -6.19 -3.26 5.96
CA ALA A 9 -6.71 -1.96 6.36
C ALA A 9 -5.85 -0.79 5.85
N GLU A 10 -4.52 -0.90 5.94
CA GLU A 10 -3.57 0.08 5.38
C GLU A 10 -3.75 0.22 3.87
N CYS A 11 -3.86 -0.89 3.14
CA CYS A 11 -4.11 -0.86 1.70
C CYS A 11 -5.45 -0.21 1.36
N LEU A 12 -6.51 -0.54 2.09
CA LEU A 12 -7.83 0.05 1.87
C LEU A 12 -7.83 1.56 2.06
N ALA A 13 -7.09 2.07 3.05
CA ALA A 13 -6.92 3.50 3.25
C ALA A 13 -6.17 4.16 2.08
N LEU A 14 -5.14 3.49 1.54
CA LEU A 14 -4.33 4.00 0.42
C LEU A 14 -5.08 4.05 -0.91
N ILE A 15 -6.04 3.15 -1.14
CA ILE A 15 -6.81 3.10 -2.40
C ILE A 15 -8.13 3.87 -2.32
N SER A 16 -8.47 4.41 -1.15
CA SER A 16 -9.66 5.23 -0.97
C SER A 16 -9.37 6.71 -1.19
N GLU A 17 -10.34 7.44 -1.72
CA GLU A 17 -10.36 8.91 -1.62
C GLU A 17 -10.41 9.32 -0.13
N PRO A 18 -9.68 10.37 0.30
CA PRO A 18 -8.88 11.32 -0.50
C PRO A 18 -7.41 10.92 -0.70
N LEU A 19 -6.96 9.78 -0.16
CA LEU A 19 -5.53 9.47 -0.13
C LEU A 19 -4.97 9.17 -1.53
N VAL A 20 -5.78 8.63 -2.44
CA VAL A 20 -5.40 8.48 -3.86
C VAL A 20 -5.17 9.84 -4.53
N ASP A 21 -6.03 10.82 -4.27
CA ASP A 21 -5.87 12.18 -4.82
C ASP A 21 -4.56 12.80 -4.33
N GLU A 22 -4.22 12.63 -3.05
CA GLU A 22 -2.96 13.12 -2.52
C GLU A 22 -1.73 12.44 -3.15
N VAL A 23 -1.82 11.15 -3.51
CA VAL A 23 -0.76 10.46 -4.26
C VAL A 23 -0.63 11.04 -5.68
N MET A 24 -1.76 11.28 -6.35
CA MET A 24 -1.82 11.90 -7.68
C MET A 24 -1.26 13.34 -7.68
N ASP A 25 -1.49 14.09 -6.60
CA ASP A 25 -0.96 15.45 -6.39
C ASP A 25 0.51 15.46 -5.93
N GLU A 26 1.20 14.32 -6.04
CA GLU A 26 2.61 14.14 -5.65
C GLU A 26 2.89 14.49 -4.17
N ASN A 27 1.90 14.37 -3.28
CA ASN A 27 2.06 14.71 -1.88
C ASN A 27 3.13 13.82 -1.22
N PRO A 28 4.25 14.39 -0.71
CA PRO A 28 5.35 13.60 -0.17
C PRO A 28 4.97 12.75 1.06
N GLY A 29 3.93 13.16 1.80
CA GLY A 29 3.39 12.42 2.93
C GLY A 29 2.64 11.16 2.48
N ALA A 30 1.76 11.31 1.49
CA ALA A 30 1.03 10.19 0.90
C ALA A 30 1.98 9.17 0.25
N TRP A 31 2.97 9.65 -0.51
CA TRP A 31 4.03 8.81 -1.07
C TRP A 31 4.83 8.05 -0.01
N ARG A 32 5.17 8.71 1.11
CA ARG A 32 5.86 8.04 2.23
C ARG A 32 4.99 6.95 2.84
N ALA A 33 3.68 7.18 3.03
CA ALA A 33 2.75 6.19 3.57
C ALA A 33 2.60 4.97 2.62
N LEU A 34 2.49 5.23 1.31
CA LEU A 34 2.42 4.20 0.28
C LEU A 34 3.67 3.31 0.27
N ARG A 35 4.87 3.93 0.24
CA ARG A 35 6.15 3.19 0.27
C ARG A 35 6.37 2.45 1.59
N THR A 36 5.92 3.00 2.71
CA THR A 36 5.98 2.30 4.01
C THR A 36 5.14 1.03 4.00
N THR A 37 3.93 1.11 3.44
CA THR A 37 3.03 -0.04 3.34
C THR A 37 3.57 -1.10 2.38
N GLU A 38 4.12 -0.70 1.24
CA GLU A 38 4.80 -1.59 0.28
C GLU A 38 5.92 -2.39 0.94
N GLN A 39 6.83 -1.71 1.64
CA GLN A 39 7.95 -2.35 2.33
C GLN A 39 7.48 -3.32 3.40
N ALA A 40 6.43 -2.93 4.14
CA ALA A 40 5.90 -3.73 5.23
C ALA A 40 5.17 -4.99 4.72
N LEU A 41 4.54 -4.93 3.56
CA LEU A 41 3.99 -6.08 2.83
C LEU A 41 5.11 -7.02 2.36
N ARG A 42 6.17 -6.48 1.76
CA ARG A 42 7.33 -7.24 1.28
C ARG A 42 8.06 -7.97 2.40
N ALA A 43 8.14 -7.38 3.58
CA ALA A 43 8.79 -7.97 4.75
C ALA A 43 7.92 -9.01 5.49
N GLN A 44 6.63 -9.11 5.17
CA GLN A 44 5.71 -9.94 5.94
C GLN A 44 5.90 -11.43 5.64
N GLN A 45 6.26 -12.20 6.69
CA GLN A 45 6.47 -13.64 6.55
C GLN A 45 5.23 -14.49 6.81
N ASP A 46 4.25 -13.95 7.52
CA ASP A 46 3.00 -14.64 7.85
C ASP A 46 1.93 -14.39 6.78
N ASP A 47 1.11 -15.41 6.49
CA ASP A 47 0.02 -15.34 5.49
C ASP A 47 0.50 -14.82 4.12
N ARG A 48 1.68 -15.30 3.68
CA ARG A 48 2.44 -14.79 2.52
C ARG A 48 1.61 -14.65 1.25
N THR A 49 0.70 -15.60 0.99
CA THR A 49 -0.16 -15.55 -0.20
C THR A 49 -1.01 -14.27 -0.22
N ARG A 50 -1.65 -13.92 0.91
CA ARG A 50 -2.46 -12.71 1.01
C ARG A 50 -1.58 -11.45 1.05
N ALA A 51 -0.44 -11.48 1.74
CA ALA A 51 0.51 -10.38 1.73
C ALA A 51 1.00 -10.08 0.30
N ASN A 52 1.24 -11.10 -0.52
CA ASN A 52 1.66 -10.94 -1.91
C ASN A 52 0.56 -10.34 -2.79
N VAL A 53 -0.71 -10.71 -2.60
CA VAL A 53 -1.83 -10.09 -3.33
C VAL A 53 -1.94 -8.60 -3.00
N LEU A 54 -1.82 -8.24 -1.72
CA LEU A 54 -1.82 -6.84 -1.30
C LEU A 54 -0.60 -6.09 -1.84
N HIS A 55 0.58 -6.72 -1.87
CA HIS A 55 1.80 -6.15 -2.43
C HIS A 55 1.63 -5.82 -3.91
N GLN A 56 1.05 -6.73 -4.70
CA GLN A 56 0.76 -6.49 -6.12
C GLN A 56 -0.18 -5.31 -6.33
N LEU A 57 -1.21 -5.17 -5.49
CA LEU A 57 -2.13 -4.02 -5.55
C LEU A 57 -1.41 -2.70 -5.30
N ILE A 58 -0.62 -2.61 -4.22
CA ILE A 58 0.13 -1.41 -3.87
C ILE A 58 1.20 -1.08 -4.91
N ASN A 59 1.90 -2.10 -5.42
CA ASN A 59 2.90 -1.92 -6.47
C ASN A 59 2.27 -1.38 -7.75
N ARG A 60 1.04 -1.80 -8.09
CA ARG A 60 0.32 -1.27 -9.24
C ARG A 60 0.01 0.21 -9.09
N LEU A 61 -0.46 0.64 -7.92
CA LEU A 61 -0.68 2.07 -7.63
C LEU A 61 0.61 2.90 -7.75
N ILE A 62 1.73 2.37 -7.24
CA ILE A 62 3.03 3.03 -7.39
C ILE A 62 3.37 3.17 -8.88
N GLU A 63 3.28 2.08 -9.65
CA GLU A 63 3.57 2.12 -11.10
C GLU A 63 2.68 3.09 -11.87
N ASP A 64 1.42 3.26 -11.44
CA ASP A 64 0.45 4.13 -12.12
C ASP A 64 0.67 5.62 -11.83
N TYR A 65 1.28 5.98 -10.68
CA TYR A 65 1.39 7.37 -10.23
C TYR A 65 2.82 7.86 -9.94
N GLU A 66 3.84 7.00 -10.00
CA GLU A 66 5.23 7.38 -9.71
C GLU A 66 5.71 8.48 -10.69
N PRO A 67 6.26 9.62 -10.19
CA PRO A 67 6.76 10.72 -11.02
C PRO A 67 7.94 10.36 -11.94
#